data_AF-A0A2T5C7R5-F1
#
_entry.id   AF-A0A2T5C7R5-F1
#
_cell.length_a   1.000
_cell.length_b   1.000
_cell.length_c   1.000
_cell.angle_alpha   90.00
_cell.angle_beta   90.00
_cell.angle_gamma   90.00
#
_symmetry.space_group_name_H-M   'P 1'
#
loop_
_entity.id
_entity.type
_entity.pdbx_description
1 polymer ?
#
loop_
_entity_poly.entity_id
_entity_poly.type
_entity_poly.pdbx_seq_one_letter_code
_entity_poly.pdbx_strand_id
1 'polypeptide(L)'
;MLQRTLEAVDGCSCETGCPACVHSPKCGSGNRPIDKEAALAVLEALGGAATIPRQSTSLVLQGAAASIDQSGYAVASPSTSVASEQRAGGYERASSGSTEVSGRSGGLWNAVKAGMRAVTGVQPPLAADPAEDPGPSANSARKNTMIAKLPASPVHFAVLDIETRYSAQEVGGWSHTDLMGVSCAVLYDSREDAFLDYLQEDVPRLVEKLREFDLVVGFNILNFDYNVLRGVLDADFYSLPTLDMLKVVHERLGYRLSLDHLARHTLNAPKSGSGLDALKWWKQGQIDKIIAYCRHDVAITRDLYLHGRDKGYVLFQNKARKLVRLPVSW
;
A
#
# COMPACT_ATOMS: atom_id res chain seq x y z
N MET A 1 -19.81 21.53 -28.59
CA MET A 1 -19.87 20.74 -27.33
C MET A 1 -18.81 21.21 -26.36
N LEU A 2 -17.53 21.25 -26.75
CA LEU A 2 -16.42 21.77 -25.94
C LEU A 2 -16.63 23.19 -25.40
N GLN A 3 -17.09 24.13 -26.24
CA GLN A 3 -17.34 25.52 -25.82
C GLN A 3 -18.33 25.64 -24.65
N ARG A 4 -19.44 24.88 -24.68
CA ARG A 4 -20.41 24.87 -23.57
C ARG A 4 -19.87 24.21 -22.31
N THR A 5 -18.96 23.25 -22.45
CA THR A 5 -18.26 22.65 -21.31
C THR A 5 -17.28 23.64 -20.69
N LEU A 6 -16.55 24.40 -21.52
CA LEU A 6 -15.67 25.47 -21.06
C LEU A 6 -16.45 26.52 -20.27
N GLU A 7 -17.55 27.04 -20.84
CA GLU A 7 -18.42 28.03 -20.16
C GLU A 7 -18.99 27.51 -18.84
N ALA A 8 -19.37 26.23 -18.77
CA ALA A 8 -19.88 25.62 -17.54
C ALA A 8 -18.81 25.45 -16.46
N VAL A 9 -17.57 25.15 -16.85
CA VAL A 9 -16.45 25.04 -15.90
C VAL A 9 -16.03 26.43 -15.43
N ASP A 10 -15.84 27.37 -16.35
CA ASP A 10 -15.40 28.74 -16.08
C ASP A 10 -16.38 29.47 -15.15
N GLY A 11 -17.68 29.43 -15.48
CA GLY A 11 -18.76 30.08 -14.73
C GLY A 11 -19.07 29.48 -13.35
N CYS A 12 -18.39 28.41 -12.94
CA CYS A 12 -18.58 27.82 -11.62
C CYS A 12 -17.85 28.64 -10.54
N SER A 13 -18.55 29.00 -9.46
CA SER A 13 -18.03 29.88 -8.38
C SER A 13 -16.99 29.24 -7.46
N CYS A 14 -16.62 27.98 -7.67
CA CYS A 14 -15.59 27.29 -6.87
C CYS A 14 -14.17 27.73 -7.27
N GLU A 15 -13.27 27.74 -6.28
CA GLU A 15 -11.88 28.20 -6.44
C GLU A 15 -10.96 27.12 -7.02
N THR A 16 -10.96 25.92 -6.43
CA THR A 16 -10.09 24.80 -6.86
C THR A 16 -10.78 23.80 -7.77
N GLY A 17 -12.11 23.84 -7.86
CA GLY A 17 -12.95 22.92 -8.62
C GLY A 17 -13.84 22.04 -7.73
N CYS A 18 -14.99 21.62 -8.26
CA CYS A 18 -15.98 20.84 -7.51
C CYS A 18 -16.71 19.82 -8.40
N PRO A 19 -17.47 18.86 -7.83
CA PRO A 19 -18.20 17.85 -8.62
C PRO A 19 -19.26 18.43 -9.57
N ALA A 20 -19.65 19.70 -9.43
CA ALA A 20 -20.59 20.34 -10.35
C ALA A 20 -19.92 20.80 -11.66
N CYS A 21 -18.63 21.13 -11.64
CA CYS A 21 -17.90 21.60 -12.82
C CYS A 21 -16.86 20.59 -13.34
N VAL A 22 -16.10 19.96 -12.45
CA VAL A 22 -15.04 19.02 -12.78
C VAL A 22 -15.36 17.69 -12.11
N HIS A 23 -15.97 16.79 -12.88
CA HIS A 23 -16.35 15.48 -12.38
C HIS A 23 -16.19 14.40 -13.45
N SER A 24 -15.44 13.35 -13.10
CA SER A 24 -15.39 12.13 -13.87
C SER A 24 -16.11 11.01 -13.11
N PRO A 25 -17.19 10.42 -13.68
CA PRO A 25 -17.91 9.32 -13.06
C PRO A 25 -17.09 8.01 -13.03
N LYS A 26 -15.93 7.99 -13.70
CA LYS A 26 -14.99 6.86 -13.71
C LYS A 26 -13.73 7.14 -12.88
N CYS A 27 -13.74 8.19 -12.07
CA CYS A 27 -12.58 8.58 -11.28
C CYS A 27 -12.40 7.63 -10.08
N GLY A 28 -11.38 6.77 -10.15
CA GLY A 28 -11.05 5.83 -9.07
C GLY A 28 -10.48 6.49 -7.81
N SER A 29 -10.11 7.78 -7.87
CA SER A 29 -9.68 8.58 -6.71
C SER A 29 -10.80 9.40 -6.08
N GLY A 30 -12.05 9.26 -6.54
CA GLY A 30 -13.18 10.04 -6.03
C GLY A 30 -13.13 11.52 -6.43
N ASN A 31 -12.50 11.83 -7.56
CA ASN A 31 -12.24 13.19 -8.03
C ASN A 31 -11.45 14.02 -7.00
N ARG A 32 -10.39 13.43 -6.42
CA ARG A 32 -9.47 14.16 -5.55
C ARG A 32 -8.01 13.88 -5.91
N PRO A 33 -7.16 14.92 -6.01
CA PRO A 33 -7.55 16.34 -6.09
C PRO A 33 -8.35 16.65 -7.37
N ILE A 34 -9.29 17.60 -7.31
CA ILE A 34 -9.86 18.26 -8.49
C ILE A 34 -9.04 19.53 -8.72
N ASP A 35 -8.86 19.88 -9.99
CA ASP A 35 -8.17 21.09 -10.40
C ASP A 35 -8.95 21.78 -11.53
N LYS A 36 -9.57 22.93 -11.20
CA LYS A 36 -10.36 23.76 -12.12
C LYS A 36 -9.48 24.36 -13.21
N GLU A 37 -8.32 24.90 -12.84
CA GLU A 37 -7.40 25.57 -13.76
C GLU A 37 -6.83 24.58 -14.78
N ALA A 38 -6.46 23.37 -14.33
CA ALA A 38 -6.01 22.31 -15.23
C ALA A 38 -7.12 21.87 -16.20
N ALA A 39 -8.38 21.80 -15.72
CA ALA A 39 -9.52 21.47 -16.57
C ALA A 39 -9.78 22.54 -17.64
N LEU A 40 -9.72 23.83 -17.27
CA LEU A 40 -9.84 24.96 -18.19
C LEU A 40 -8.74 24.92 -19.26
N ALA A 41 -7.47 24.78 -18.84
CA ALA A 41 -6.33 24.74 -19.76
C ALA A 41 -6.46 23.62 -20.81
N VAL A 42 -6.94 22.44 -20.41
CA VAL A 42 -7.18 21.33 -21.34
C VAL A 42 -8.34 21.64 -22.30
N LEU A 43 -9.44 22.22 -21.79
CA LEU A 43 -10.61 22.57 -22.61
C LEU A 43 -10.28 23.66 -23.65
N GLU A 44 -9.49 24.65 -23.28
CA GLU A 44 -9.00 25.71 -24.18
C GLU A 44 -8.07 25.16 -25.27
N ALA A 45 -7.15 24.27 -24.89
CA ALA A 45 -6.25 23.60 -25.83
C ALA A 45 -7.03 22.73 -26.84
N LEU A 46 -8.05 22.01 -26.38
CA LEU A 46 -8.94 21.21 -27.22
C LEU A 46 -9.89 22.07 -28.08
N GLY A 47 -10.21 23.28 -27.63
CA GLY A 47 -11.00 24.28 -28.35
C GLY A 47 -10.22 25.02 -29.45
N GLY A 48 -8.90 24.80 -29.55
CA GLY A 48 -8.04 25.42 -30.56
C GLY A 48 -7.62 26.86 -30.24
N ALA A 49 -7.81 27.33 -29.00
CA ALA A 49 -7.55 28.72 -28.61
C ALA A 49 -6.18 28.96 -27.94
N ALA A 50 -5.43 27.92 -27.56
CA ALA A 50 -4.13 28.11 -26.92
C ALA A 50 -3.07 27.08 -27.35
N THR A 51 -1.94 27.58 -27.83
CA THR A 51 -0.68 26.84 -27.97
C THR A 51 -0.08 26.61 -26.58
N ILE A 52 -0.02 25.35 -26.13
CA ILE A 52 0.68 24.97 -24.89
C ILE A 52 2.17 25.32 -25.06
N PRO A 53 2.77 26.20 -24.22
CA PRO A 53 4.20 26.44 -24.26
C PRO A 53 4.92 25.20 -23.73
N ARG A 54 5.67 24.51 -24.58
CA ARG A 54 6.62 23.48 -24.12
C ARG A 54 7.71 24.18 -23.32
N GLN A 55 7.74 23.99 -22.01
CA GLN A 55 8.93 24.35 -21.22
C GLN A 55 10.10 23.45 -21.64
N SER A 56 11.07 24.06 -22.30
CA SER A 56 12.37 23.47 -22.64
C SER A 56 13.18 23.33 -21.35
N THR A 57 13.38 22.10 -20.89
CA THR A 57 14.50 21.77 -20.00
C THR A 57 15.61 21.18 -20.88
N SER A 58 16.53 22.06 -21.27
CA SER A 58 17.79 21.71 -21.89
C SER A 58 18.70 21.07 -20.84
N LEU A 59 18.95 19.76 -20.96
CA LEU A 59 20.11 19.11 -20.39
C LEU A 59 20.75 18.26 -21.48
N VAL A 60 21.82 18.85 -22.01
CA VAL A 60 22.82 18.40 -22.98
C VAL A 60 22.91 16.88 -23.17
N LEU A 61 22.54 16.41 -24.37
CA LEU A 61 23.01 15.17 -24.97
C LEU A 61 23.90 15.55 -26.16
N GLN A 62 25.22 15.39 -25.98
CA GLN A 62 26.16 15.41 -27.10
C GLN A 62 25.97 14.14 -27.92
N GLY A 63 25.99 14.32 -29.24
CA GLY A 63 25.37 13.43 -30.21
C GLY A 63 26.15 12.16 -30.55
N ALA A 64 25.42 11.28 -31.22
CA ALA A 64 25.94 10.53 -32.36
C ALA A 64 24.77 10.35 -33.36
N ALA A 65 24.95 10.89 -34.55
CA ALA A 65 24.00 10.82 -35.65
C ALA A 65 24.08 9.45 -36.34
N ALA A 66 22.93 8.87 -36.71
CA ALA A 66 22.83 7.92 -37.83
C ALA A 66 21.36 7.77 -38.29
N SER A 67 21.11 8.28 -39.49
CA SER A 67 20.32 7.72 -40.60
C SER A 67 18.95 7.07 -40.35
N ILE A 68 17.94 7.65 -41.01
CA ILE A 68 16.61 7.09 -41.24
C ILE A 68 16.68 6.16 -42.47
N ASP A 69 16.06 4.97 -42.38
CA ASP A 69 15.67 4.19 -43.56
C ASP A 69 14.19 3.80 -43.49
N GLN A 70 13.53 3.95 -44.63
CA GLN A 70 12.16 3.61 -44.94
C GLN A 70 12.09 2.15 -45.41
N SER A 71 11.60 1.23 -44.58
CA SER A 71 10.96 0.02 -45.10
C SER A 71 10.00 -0.55 -44.07
N GLY A 72 8.71 -0.34 -44.35
CA GLY A 72 7.64 -1.06 -43.68
C GLY A 72 7.71 -2.56 -43.99
N TYR A 73 7.30 -3.33 -42.98
CA TYR A 73 6.97 -4.76 -42.98
C TYR A 73 8.12 -5.78 -42.89
N ALA A 74 8.04 -6.62 -41.84
CA ALA A 74 8.27 -8.05 -41.95
C ALA A 74 7.42 -8.81 -40.89
N VAL A 75 6.36 -9.48 -41.33
CA VAL A 75 6.20 -10.94 -41.53
C VAL A 75 6.22 -11.78 -40.24
N ALA A 76 5.04 -12.30 -39.89
CA ALA A 76 4.84 -13.36 -38.91
C ALA A 76 5.19 -14.73 -39.51
N SER A 77 5.73 -15.63 -38.70
CA SER A 77 5.84 -17.06 -39.03
C SER A 77 5.03 -17.89 -38.04
N PRO A 78 4.40 -18.99 -38.49
CA PRO A 78 3.44 -19.75 -37.70
C PRO A 78 4.14 -20.81 -36.84
N SER A 79 3.58 -21.13 -35.68
CA SER A 79 3.78 -22.44 -35.08
C SER A 79 2.43 -23.14 -34.95
N THR A 80 2.44 -24.34 -35.50
CA THR A 80 1.36 -25.28 -35.77
C THR A 80 0.75 -25.84 -34.50
N SER A 81 -0.57 -25.96 -34.51
CA SER A 81 -1.36 -26.85 -33.68
C SER A 81 -1.10 -28.31 -34.05
N VAL A 82 -1.09 -29.18 -33.04
CA VAL A 82 -1.70 -30.52 -33.15
C VAL A 82 -2.34 -30.84 -31.81
N ALA A 83 -3.62 -31.18 -31.89
CA ALA A 83 -4.47 -31.66 -30.83
C ALA A 83 -4.59 -33.18 -30.95
N SER A 84 -4.68 -33.86 -29.80
CA SER A 84 -5.40 -35.11 -29.54
C SER A 84 -5.09 -35.51 -28.09
N GLU A 85 -5.94 -36.14 -27.29
CA GLU A 85 -7.30 -36.64 -27.43
C GLU A 85 -7.86 -36.89 -26.02
N GLN A 86 -9.16 -37.16 -26.00
CA GLN A 86 -10.07 -37.26 -24.86
C GLN A 86 -9.84 -38.48 -23.95
N ARG A 87 -10.26 -38.37 -22.68
CA ARG A 87 -11.22 -39.26 -21.94
C ARG A 87 -11.24 -38.81 -20.47
N ALA A 88 -12.38 -38.37 -19.90
CA ALA A 88 -13.56 -39.11 -19.44
C ALA A 88 -13.33 -39.89 -18.12
N GLY A 89 -14.17 -39.55 -17.11
CA GLY A 89 -14.25 -40.16 -15.77
C GLY A 89 -14.10 -39.08 -14.69
N GLY A 90 -15.10 -38.64 -13.93
CA GLY A 90 -16.29 -39.34 -13.45
C GLY A 90 -15.95 -40.07 -12.16
N TYR A 91 -16.22 -39.44 -11.02
CA TYR A 91 -16.41 -39.95 -9.64
C TYR A 91 -16.17 -38.75 -8.70
N GLU A 92 -16.81 -38.54 -7.56
CA GLU A 92 -18.07 -38.93 -6.96
C GLU A 92 -18.12 -38.12 -5.66
N ARG A 93 -19.33 -37.91 -5.15
CA ARG A 93 -19.59 -37.16 -3.92
C ARG A 93 -19.53 -38.14 -2.75
N ALA A 94 -18.69 -37.88 -1.75
CA ALA A 94 -18.74 -38.60 -0.48
C ALA A 94 -18.96 -37.61 0.67
N SER A 95 -20.17 -37.69 1.22
CA SER A 95 -20.55 -37.20 2.54
C SER A 95 -20.40 -38.31 3.57
N SER A 96 -19.72 -38.03 4.67
CA SER A 96 -19.85 -38.65 6.01
C SER A 96 -18.68 -38.10 6.82
N GLY A 97 -18.77 -37.70 8.08
CA GLY A 97 -19.74 -37.88 9.13
C GLY A 97 -19.01 -37.44 10.41
N SER A 98 -19.74 -36.72 11.24
CA SER A 98 -19.48 -36.34 12.63
C SER A 98 -18.52 -37.21 13.46
N THR A 99 -17.67 -36.54 14.24
CA THR A 99 -17.52 -36.84 15.68
C THR A 99 -17.12 -35.57 16.44
N GLU A 100 -17.95 -35.22 17.41
CA GLU A 100 -17.73 -34.25 18.46
C GLU A 100 -16.58 -34.68 19.36
N VAL A 101 -15.73 -33.73 19.80
CA VAL A 101 -15.15 -33.77 21.14
C VAL A 101 -15.17 -32.36 21.72
N SER A 102 -15.96 -32.24 22.78
CA SER A 102 -16.08 -31.11 23.69
C SER A 102 -14.77 -30.78 24.41
N GLY A 103 -14.43 -29.49 24.50
CA GLY A 103 -13.37 -28.99 25.37
C GLY A 103 -13.64 -27.55 25.80
N ARG A 104 -14.34 -27.39 26.93
CA ARG A 104 -14.53 -26.11 27.63
C ARG A 104 -13.24 -25.67 28.32
N SER A 105 -12.82 -24.44 28.10
CA SER A 105 -12.16 -23.55 29.07
C SER A 105 -12.16 -22.15 28.45
N GLY A 106 -12.89 -21.15 28.94
CA GLY A 106 -12.88 -20.70 30.33
C GLY A 106 -11.80 -19.63 30.43
N GLY A 107 -12.18 -18.36 30.26
CA GLY A 107 -11.27 -17.23 30.19
C GLY A 107 -10.52 -16.93 31.47
N LEU A 108 -9.38 -16.27 31.35
CA LEU A 108 -8.67 -15.65 32.47
C LEU A 108 -7.64 -14.63 31.94
N TRP A 109 -8.01 -13.37 31.76
CA TRP A 109 -7.03 -12.28 31.73
C TRP A 109 -7.58 -11.09 32.52
N ASN A 110 -7.40 -11.19 33.83
CA ASN A 110 -7.35 -10.06 34.74
C ASN A 110 -6.12 -10.24 35.63
N ALA A 111 -5.50 -9.10 35.96
CA ALA A 111 -4.42 -8.89 36.93
C ALA A 111 -2.98 -9.05 36.42
N VAL A 112 -2.35 -7.91 36.07
CA VAL A 112 -1.12 -7.48 36.77
C VAL A 112 -1.14 -5.95 36.95
N LYS A 113 -1.56 -5.51 38.14
CA LYS A 113 -1.15 -4.24 38.75
C LYS A 113 -0.44 -4.61 40.05
N ALA A 114 0.84 -4.26 40.18
CA ALA A 114 1.54 -3.83 41.40
C ALA A 114 3.05 -4.07 41.26
N GLY A 115 3.86 -3.03 41.47
CA GLY A 115 5.31 -3.22 41.60
C GLY A 115 6.20 -2.00 41.41
N MET A 116 5.81 -0.81 41.87
CA MET A 116 6.76 0.29 42.04
C MET A 116 7.76 -0.06 43.15
N ARG A 117 9.07 0.00 42.84
CA ARG A 117 10.11 0.29 43.82
C ARG A 117 11.12 1.25 43.21
N ALA A 118 11.26 2.39 43.88
CA ALA A 118 12.26 3.41 43.62
C ALA A 118 13.65 2.91 43.98
N VAL A 119 14.65 3.25 43.16
CA VAL A 119 16.04 3.39 43.63
C VAL A 119 16.61 4.67 43.03
N THR A 120 17.03 5.53 43.95
CA THR A 120 17.69 6.83 43.81
C THR A 120 19.16 6.67 43.37
N GLY A 121 19.67 7.60 42.55
CA GLY A 121 21.12 7.81 42.44
C GLY A 121 21.58 8.31 41.07
N VAL A 122 21.51 9.64 40.86
CA VAL A 122 22.21 10.35 39.76
C VAL A 122 23.51 10.91 40.32
N GLN A 123 24.65 10.68 39.65
CA GLN A 123 25.77 11.62 39.60
C GLN A 123 26.57 11.51 38.26
N PRO A 124 27.25 12.58 37.82
CA PRO A 124 27.46 12.95 36.41
C PRO A 124 28.95 12.78 35.95
N PRO A 125 29.37 13.24 34.73
CA PRO A 125 30.35 12.57 33.88
C PRO A 125 31.81 13.00 34.10
N LEU A 126 32.75 12.18 33.63
CA LEU A 126 34.18 12.50 33.55
C LEU A 126 34.64 12.66 32.10
N ALA A 127 35.50 13.66 31.91
CA ALA A 127 35.92 14.28 30.66
C ALA A 127 36.92 13.46 29.83
N ALA A 128 36.98 13.82 28.55
CA ALA A 128 37.90 13.36 27.52
C ALA A 128 39.27 14.07 27.57
N ASP A 129 40.27 13.49 26.89
CA ASP A 129 41.41 14.13 26.20
C ASP A 129 42.26 13.03 25.51
N PRO A 130 43.15 13.32 24.52
CA PRO A 130 42.91 13.95 23.23
C PRO A 130 43.48 13.10 22.05
N ALA A 131 43.33 13.63 20.84
CA ALA A 131 43.69 13.02 19.55
C ALA A 131 45.20 12.97 19.25
N GLU A 132 45.62 11.98 18.46
CA GLU A 132 46.87 12.02 17.68
C GLU A 132 46.60 11.77 16.19
N ASP A 133 47.21 12.63 15.37
CA ASP A 133 47.25 12.66 13.91
C ASP A 133 48.59 12.08 13.43
N PRO A 134 48.62 11.35 12.31
CA PRO A 134 49.68 11.63 11.36
C PRO A 134 49.15 11.75 9.93
N GLY A 135 49.39 12.93 9.34
CA GLY A 135 49.29 13.17 7.90
C GLY A 135 50.36 12.44 7.06
N PRO A 136 50.56 12.86 5.80
CA PRO A 136 49.85 12.27 4.67
C PRO A 136 50.77 11.39 3.81
N SER A 137 50.19 10.36 3.17
CA SER A 137 50.83 9.76 2.00
C SER A 137 49.79 9.55 0.90
N ALA A 138 49.97 10.31 -0.17
CA ALA A 138 49.28 10.15 -1.43
C ALA A 138 49.90 8.99 -2.21
N ASN A 139 49.10 7.99 -2.60
CA ASN A 139 49.08 7.59 -3.99
C ASN A 139 47.81 6.81 -4.34
N SER A 140 47.14 7.34 -5.35
CA SER A 140 45.94 6.83 -6.01
C SER A 140 46.22 5.52 -6.74
N ALA A 141 45.39 4.51 -6.49
CA ALA A 141 45.04 3.51 -7.51
C ALA A 141 43.62 3.00 -7.28
N ARG A 142 42.71 3.43 -8.16
CA ARG A 142 41.36 2.87 -8.35
C ARG A 142 41.47 1.37 -8.64
N LYS A 143 40.70 0.52 -7.93
CA LYS A 143 39.80 -0.51 -8.51
C LYS A 143 39.24 -1.48 -7.45
N ASN A 144 38.00 -1.87 -7.73
CA ASN A 144 37.18 -2.92 -7.11
C ASN A 144 36.64 -2.63 -5.71
N THR A 145 35.53 -1.89 -5.71
CA THR A 145 34.48 -1.93 -4.70
C THR A 145 34.09 -3.40 -4.46
N MET A 146 34.64 -3.99 -3.40
CA MET A 146 34.13 -5.25 -2.87
C MET A 146 32.70 -5.02 -2.40
N ILE A 147 31.85 -6.00 -2.71
CA ILE A 147 30.44 -6.10 -2.33
C ILE A 147 30.25 -5.60 -0.90
N ALA A 148 29.53 -4.49 -0.75
CA ALA A 148 29.17 -3.97 0.56
C ALA A 148 28.36 -5.04 1.30
N LYS A 149 28.89 -5.44 2.45
CA LYS A 149 28.34 -6.40 3.41
C LYS A 149 26.89 -6.03 3.76
N LEU A 150 25.95 -6.96 3.55
CA LEU A 150 24.55 -6.86 4.01
C LEU A 150 24.52 -6.43 5.50
N PRO A 151 23.70 -5.45 5.93
CA PRO A 151 23.47 -5.21 7.37
C PRO A 151 22.72 -6.45 7.95
N ALA A 152 23.25 -7.10 9.00
CA ALA A 152 23.05 -6.81 10.43
C ALA A 152 21.59 -7.00 10.91
N SER A 153 21.22 -8.25 11.21
CA SER A 153 19.90 -8.76 11.69
C SER A 153 18.70 -8.54 10.74
N PRO A 154 17.76 -9.51 10.64
CA PRO A 154 16.54 -9.31 9.87
C PRO A 154 15.71 -8.18 10.49
N VAL A 155 15.26 -7.24 9.65
CA VAL A 155 14.36 -6.12 10.03
C VAL A 155 13.16 -6.68 10.77
N HIS A 156 12.89 -6.19 11.98
CA HIS A 156 11.67 -6.52 12.72
C HIS A 156 10.53 -5.65 12.18
N PHE A 157 9.82 -6.17 11.18
CA PHE A 157 8.71 -5.47 10.55
C PHE A 157 7.35 -5.93 11.08
N ALA A 158 6.39 -5.03 11.03
CA ALA A 158 4.97 -5.29 11.19
C ALA A 158 4.24 -5.22 9.85
N VAL A 159 3.10 -5.92 9.76
CA VAL A 159 2.10 -5.64 8.71
C VAL A 159 0.79 -5.30 9.39
N LEU A 160 0.20 -4.16 9.02
CA LEU A 160 -1.02 -3.63 9.63
C LEU A 160 -2.10 -3.42 8.57
N ASP A 161 -3.32 -3.78 8.93
CA ASP A 161 -4.56 -3.43 8.23
C ASP A 161 -5.68 -3.22 9.27
N ILE A 162 -6.69 -2.42 8.92
CA ILE A 162 -7.85 -2.18 9.77
C ILE A 162 -9.17 -2.31 9.00
N GLU A 163 -10.22 -2.61 9.76
CA GLU A 163 -11.61 -2.52 9.32
C GLU A 163 -12.34 -1.44 10.11
N THR A 164 -13.29 -0.75 9.47
CA THR A 164 -13.98 0.39 10.08
C THR A 164 -15.36 0.03 10.65
N ARG A 165 -15.90 0.89 11.52
CA ARG A 165 -17.27 0.76 12.05
C ARG A 165 -18.30 1.43 11.13
N TYR A 166 -17.90 2.53 10.50
CA TYR A 166 -18.75 3.33 9.63
C TYR A 166 -18.13 3.45 8.24
N SER A 167 -18.99 3.51 7.23
CA SER A 167 -18.59 3.79 5.86
C SER A 167 -18.27 5.28 5.65
N ALA A 168 -17.57 5.60 4.56
CA ALA A 168 -17.32 6.98 4.16
C ALA A 168 -18.63 7.78 4.03
N GLN A 169 -19.72 7.15 3.58
CA GLN A 169 -21.01 7.82 3.46
C GLN A 169 -21.60 8.20 4.84
N GLU A 170 -21.45 7.32 5.83
CA GLU A 170 -21.98 7.53 7.19
C GLU A 170 -21.23 8.64 7.95
N VAL A 171 -19.96 8.86 7.63
CA VAL A 171 -19.14 9.92 8.25
C VAL A 171 -19.10 11.23 7.46
N GLY A 172 -19.88 11.33 6.37
CA GLY A 172 -19.94 12.56 5.56
C GLY A 172 -18.88 12.69 4.47
N GLY A 173 -18.14 11.62 4.17
CA GLY A 173 -17.26 11.50 3.01
C GLY A 173 -15.84 11.04 3.35
N TRP A 174 -15.03 10.81 2.31
CA TRP A 174 -13.63 10.37 2.44
C TRP A 174 -12.70 11.39 3.09
N SER A 175 -13.14 12.63 3.31
CA SER A 175 -12.39 13.62 4.09
C SER A 175 -12.53 13.45 5.60
N HIS A 176 -13.40 12.55 6.06
CA HIS A 176 -13.74 12.34 7.47
C HIS A 176 -13.42 10.91 7.92
N THR A 177 -12.35 10.32 7.38
CA THR A 177 -11.96 8.94 7.70
C THR A 177 -11.63 8.74 9.18
N ASP A 178 -11.17 9.78 9.86
CA ASP A 178 -10.98 9.81 11.32
C ASP A 178 -12.27 9.50 12.10
N LEU A 179 -13.44 9.83 11.56
CA LEU A 179 -14.72 9.56 12.22
C LEU A 179 -15.25 8.14 11.98
N MET A 180 -14.54 7.31 11.19
CA MET A 180 -15.04 5.99 10.78
C MET A 180 -15.00 4.94 11.90
N GLY A 181 -14.19 5.16 12.93
CA GLY A 181 -13.96 4.22 14.02
C GLY A 181 -13.33 2.89 13.56
N VAL A 182 -12.90 2.08 14.52
CA VAL A 182 -12.19 0.81 14.25
C VAL A 182 -13.06 -0.36 14.68
N SER A 183 -13.48 -1.22 13.75
CA SER A 183 -14.19 -2.46 14.12
C SER A 183 -13.18 -3.53 14.55
N CYS A 184 -12.09 -3.69 13.80
CA CYS A 184 -10.87 -4.37 14.25
C CYS A 184 -9.64 -3.81 13.54
N ALA A 185 -8.46 -4.03 14.12
CA ALA A 185 -7.17 -3.90 13.49
C ALA A 185 -6.41 -5.22 13.66
N VAL A 186 -5.73 -5.67 12.62
CA VAL A 186 -4.89 -6.88 12.69
C VAL A 186 -3.45 -6.50 12.39
N LEU A 187 -2.55 -6.98 13.24
CA LEU A 187 -1.12 -6.76 13.15
C LEU A 187 -0.41 -8.11 13.00
N TYR A 188 0.45 -8.26 12.01
CA TYR A 188 1.41 -9.36 11.95
C TYR A 188 2.76 -8.92 12.50
N ASP A 189 3.33 -9.69 13.42
CA ASP A 189 4.68 -9.49 13.98
C ASP A 189 5.67 -10.47 13.34
N SER A 190 6.67 -9.95 12.62
CA SER A 190 7.65 -10.80 11.92
C SER A 190 8.64 -11.55 12.81
N ARG A 191 8.82 -11.12 14.07
CA ARG A 191 9.70 -11.79 15.02
C ARG A 191 8.99 -12.96 15.69
N GLU A 192 7.72 -12.77 16.04
CA GLU A 192 6.89 -13.79 16.66
C GLU A 192 6.22 -14.73 15.64
N ASP A 193 6.21 -14.35 14.36
CA ASP A 193 5.44 -15.02 13.28
C ASP A 193 3.98 -15.22 13.68
N ALA A 194 3.38 -14.17 14.25
CA ALA A 194 2.07 -14.22 14.88
C ALA A 194 1.19 -13.05 14.43
N PHE A 195 -0.12 -13.34 14.37
CA PHE A 195 -1.15 -12.32 14.17
C PHE A 195 -1.75 -11.92 15.51
N LEU A 196 -1.88 -10.62 15.72
CA LEU A 196 -2.44 -9.99 16.90
C LEU A 196 -3.67 -9.19 16.47
N ASP A 197 -4.80 -9.44 17.12
CA ASP A 197 -6.05 -8.76 16.84
C ASP A 197 -6.32 -7.69 17.91
N TYR A 198 -6.81 -6.54 17.46
CA TYR A 198 -7.12 -5.39 18.30
C TYR A 198 -8.52 -4.90 17.98
N LEU A 199 -9.34 -4.65 19.00
CA LEU A 199 -10.56 -3.87 18.84
C LEU A 199 -10.26 -2.38 19.09
N GLN A 200 -11.25 -1.50 18.91
CA GLN A 200 -11.04 -0.06 19.08
C GLN A 200 -10.50 0.30 20.46
N GLU A 201 -11.03 -0.35 21.49
CA GLU A 201 -10.61 -0.22 22.88
C GLU A 201 -9.14 -0.61 23.12
N ASP A 202 -8.57 -1.43 22.23
CA ASP A 202 -7.18 -1.86 22.29
C ASP A 202 -6.22 -0.96 21.50
N VAL A 203 -6.72 0.09 20.81
CA VAL A 203 -5.88 0.99 20.00
C VAL A 203 -4.68 1.57 20.78
N PRO A 204 -4.80 1.97 22.06
CA PRO A 204 -3.63 2.39 22.84
C PRO A 204 -2.53 1.31 22.90
N ARG A 205 -2.90 0.04 23.11
CA ARG A 205 -1.98 -1.10 23.14
C ARG A 205 -1.39 -1.42 21.76
N LEU A 206 -2.19 -1.24 20.70
CA LEU A 206 -1.69 -1.32 19.32
C LEU A 206 -0.59 -0.27 19.06
N VAL A 207 -0.82 0.98 19.48
CA VAL A 207 0.15 2.07 19.27
C VAL A 207 1.44 1.84 20.04
N GLU A 208 1.37 1.34 21.27
CA GLU A 208 2.56 0.92 22.02
C GLU A 208 3.33 -0.16 21.26
N LYS A 209 2.64 -1.20 20.77
CA LYS A 209 3.23 -2.30 20.02
C LYS A 209 3.86 -1.84 18.70
N LEU A 210 3.22 -0.93 17.96
CA LEU A 210 3.74 -0.40 16.70
C LEU A 210 5.10 0.29 16.83
N ARG A 211 5.42 0.83 18.01
CA ARG A 211 6.72 1.49 18.28
C ARG A 211 7.88 0.50 18.46
N GLU A 212 7.60 -0.79 18.59
CA GLU A 212 8.64 -1.83 18.71
C GLU A 212 9.24 -2.22 17.37
N PHE A 213 8.59 -1.91 16.25
CA PHE A 213 8.99 -2.35 14.92
C PHE A 213 9.92 -1.36 14.24
N ASP A 214 10.89 -1.89 13.50
CA ASP A 214 11.78 -1.13 12.63
C ASP A 214 11.06 -0.61 11.37
N LEU A 215 9.94 -1.25 10.99
CA LEU A 215 9.15 -0.93 9.81
C LEU A 215 7.69 -1.37 9.99
N VAL A 216 6.73 -0.51 9.66
CA VAL A 216 5.32 -0.86 9.53
C VAL A 216 4.96 -0.90 8.04
N VAL A 217 4.45 -2.04 7.58
CA VAL A 217 4.00 -2.24 6.19
C VAL A 217 2.48 -2.23 6.15
N GLY A 218 1.91 -1.58 5.14
CA GLY A 218 0.47 -1.66 4.89
C GLY A 218 0.09 -1.24 3.48
N PHE A 219 -1.20 -1.30 3.18
CA PHE A 219 -1.73 -1.00 1.86
C PHE A 219 -2.66 0.21 1.91
N ASN A 220 -2.20 1.38 1.46
CA ASN A 220 -2.87 2.67 1.67
C ASN A 220 -2.86 3.18 3.13
N ILE A 221 -2.00 2.59 3.95
CA ILE A 221 -1.89 2.83 5.41
C ILE A 221 -1.73 4.32 5.78
N LEU A 222 -0.96 5.09 5.00
CA LEU A 222 -0.69 6.50 5.31
C LEU A 222 -1.92 7.38 5.09
N ASN A 223 -2.78 7.03 4.12
CA ASN A 223 -3.91 7.86 3.71
C ASN A 223 -5.25 7.34 4.23
N PHE A 224 -5.27 6.17 4.89
CA PHE A 224 -6.49 5.56 5.38
C PHE A 224 -6.34 5.11 6.83
N ASP A 225 -5.63 4.02 7.08
CA ASP A 225 -5.55 3.37 8.39
C ASP A 225 -5.08 4.33 9.49
N TYR A 226 -3.99 5.05 9.26
CA TYR A 226 -3.48 6.04 10.22
C TYR A 226 -4.47 7.19 10.44
N ASN A 227 -5.26 7.58 9.45
CA ASN A 227 -6.29 8.60 9.64
C ASN A 227 -7.41 8.10 10.54
N VAL A 228 -7.90 6.88 10.32
CA VAL A 228 -8.94 6.27 11.16
C VAL A 228 -8.43 6.07 12.59
N LEU A 229 -7.20 5.56 12.77
CA LEU A 229 -6.62 5.34 14.09
C LEU A 229 -6.44 6.64 14.88
N ARG A 230 -6.06 7.75 14.21
CA ARG A 230 -5.98 9.08 14.85
C ARG A 230 -7.32 9.59 15.37
N GLY A 231 -8.43 9.21 14.76
CA GLY A 231 -9.76 9.53 15.27
C GLY A 231 -10.13 8.79 16.56
N VAL A 232 -9.41 7.72 16.90
CA VAL A 232 -9.58 6.96 18.14
C VAL A 232 -8.59 7.42 19.22
N LEU A 233 -7.32 7.62 18.84
CA LEU A 233 -6.25 8.03 19.74
C LEU A 233 -5.40 9.10 19.09
N ASP A 234 -5.24 10.23 19.78
CA ASP A 234 -4.35 11.31 19.36
C ASP A 234 -2.88 10.89 19.52
N ALA A 235 -2.32 10.30 18.46
CA ALA A 235 -0.95 9.83 18.39
C ALA A 235 -0.32 10.17 17.03
N ASP A 236 0.99 10.37 17.02
CA ASP A 236 1.74 10.64 15.79
C ASP A 236 2.18 9.35 15.08
N PHE A 237 1.27 8.78 14.29
CA PHE A 237 1.54 7.61 13.45
C PHE A 237 2.51 7.88 12.30
N TYR A 238 2.70 9.15 11.88
CA TYR A 238 3.54 9.50 10.73
C TYR A 238 5.02 9.54 11.09
N SER A 239 5.34 9.53 12.38
CA SER A 239 6.70 9.31 12.89
C SER A 239 7.19 7.86 12.73
N LEU A 240 6.27 6.90 12.50
CA LEU A 240 6.62 5.48 12.33
C LEU A 240 7.30 5.26 10.97
N PRO A 241 8.44 4.55 10.90
CA PRO A 241 8.99 4.09 9.63
C PRO A 241 7.96 3.24 8.91
N THR A 242 7.46 3.72 7.76
CA THR A 242 6.28 3.12 7.11
C THR A 242 6.51 2.86 5.63
N LEU A 243 6.18 1.65 5.18
CA LEU A 243 6.02 1.28 3.78
C LEU A 243 4.53 1.23 3.42
N ASP A 244 4.07 2.24 2.68
CA ASP A 244 2.76 2.20 2.02
C ASP A 244 2.91 1.65 0.59
N MET A 245 2.49 0.40 0.40
CA MET A 245 2.67 -0.30 -0.87
C MET A 245 1.90 0.39 -2.01
N LEU A 246 0.72 0.93 -1.72
CA LEU A 246 -0.11 1.58 -2.74
C LEU A 246 0.52 2.91 -3.18
N LYS A 247 1.13 3.65 -2.25
CA LYS A 247 1.92 4.84 -2.57
C LYS A 247 3.06 4.49 -3.54
N VAL A 248 3.86 3.48 -3.23
CA VAL A 248 4.98 3.04 -4.11
C VAL A 248 4.49 2.61 -5.49
N VAL A 249 3.38 1.86 -5.56
CA VAL A 249 2.77 1.45 -6.82
C VAL A 249 2.33 2.66 -7.63
N HIS A 250 1.64 3.61 -6.99
CA HIS A 250 1.15 4.82 -7.65
C HIS A 250 2.29 5.69 -8.18
N GLU A 251 3.36 5.88 -7.40
CA GLU A 251 4.55 6.65 -7.82
C GLU A 251 5.24 6.05 -9.05
N ARG A 252 5.24 4.72 -9.18
CA ARG A 252 5.85 4.04 -10.33
C ARG A 252 4.96 3.96 -11.57
N LEU A 253 3.65 3.84 -11.39
CA LEU A 253 2.72 3.60 -12.49
C LEU A 253 1.93 4.85 -12.92
N GLY A 254 1.81 5.86 -12.06
CA GLY A 254 0.90 7.00 -12.23
C GLY A 254 -0.58 6.66 -12.06
N TYR A 255 -0.89 5.44 -11.59
CA TYR A 255 -2.25 5.02 -11.24
C TYR A 255 -2.22 3.93 -10.17
N ARG A 256 -3.36 3.76 -9.51
CA ARG A 256 -3.53 2.82 -8.39
C ARG A 256 -3.89 1.43 -8.90
N LEU A 257 -3.41 0.41 -8.20
CA LEU A 257 -3.85 -0.98 -8.32
C LEU A 257 -4.43 -1.41 -6.98
N SER A 258 -5.43 -2.28 -6.95
CA SER A 258 -5.95 -2.82 -5.68
C SER A 258 -5.02 -3.91 -5.12
N LEU A 259 -5.13 -4.15 -3.82
CA LEU A 259 -4.44 -5.26 -3.14
C LEU A 259 -4.77 -6.59 -3.82
N ASP A 260 -6.05 -6.87 -4.02
CA ASP A 260 -6.56 -8.06 -4.73
C ASP A 260 -5.97 -8.21 -6.15
N HIS A 261 -5.78 -7.11 -6.89
CA HIS A 261 -5.16 -7.15 -8.21
C HIS A 261 -3.70 -7.61 -8.14
N LEU A 262 -2.93 -7.02 -7.22
CA LEU A 262 -1.52 -7.38 -7.03
C LEU A 262 -1.38 -8.80 -6.49
N ALA A 263 -2.20 -9.18 -5.51
CA ALA A 263 -2.21 -10.50 -4.87
C ALA A 263 -2.50 -11.60 -5.88
N ARG A 264 -3.56 -11.43 -6.69
CA ARG A 264 -3.93 -12.39 -7.74
C ARG A 264 -2.79 -12.60 -8.73
N HIS A 265 -2.13 -11.53 -9.16
CA HIS A 265 -1.13 -11.62 -10.22
C HIS A 265 0.27 -11.98 -9.73
N THR A 266 0.59 -11.67 -8.48
CA THR A 266 1.92 -11.93 -7.89
C THR A 266 1.96 -13.27 -7.14
N LEU A 267 0.91 -13.58 -6.38
CA LEU A 267 0.87 -14.72 -5.47
C LEU A 267 -0.06 -15.84 -5.95
N ASN A 268 -0.79 -15.65 -7.07
CA ASN A 268 -1.91 -16.50 -7.48
C ASN A 268 -2.99 -16.63 -6.38
N ALA A 269 -3.14 -15.60 -5.55
CA ALA A 269 -4.15 -15.59 -4.50
C ALA A 269 -5.57 -15.63 -5.11
N PRO A 270 -6.51 -16.37 -4.50
CA PRO A 270 -7.91 -16.30 -4.89
C PRO A 270 -8.44 -14.88 -4.63
N LYS A 271 -9.58 -14.55 -5.25
CA LYS A 271 -10.25 -13.28 -4.97
C LYS A 271 -10.68 -13.24 -3.51
N SER A 272 -10.19 -12.27 -2.75
CA SER A 272 -10.64 -12.05 -1.37
C SER A 272 -12.04 -11.41 -1.35
N GLY A 273 -12.70 -11.46 -0.19
CA GLY A 273 -13.96 -10.75 0.05
C GLY A 273 -13.82 -9.23 -0.15
N SER A 274 -14.92 -8.49 0.00
CA SER A 274 -14.91 -7.02 -0.10
C SER A 274 -15.02 -6.40 1.28
N GLY A 275 -14.31 -5.29 1.56
CA GLY A 275 -14.52 -4.48 2.77
C GLY A 275 -15.96 -3.97 2.94
N LEU A 276 -16.77 -3.96 1.86
CA LEU A 276 -18.21 -3.72 1.97
C LEU A 276 -18.96 -4.79 2.77
N ASP A 277 -18.42 -6.00 2.88
CA ASP A 277 -18.99 -7.07 3.70
C ASP A 277 -18.62 -6.92 5.17
N ALA A 278 -17.43 -6.39 5.48
CA ALA A 278 -17.00 -6.07 6.85
C ALA A 278 -17.96 -5.07 7.53
N LEU A 279 -18.36 -4.01 6.81
CA LEU A 279 -19.35 -3.04 7.30
C LEU A 279 -20.73 -3.67 7.56
N LYS A 280 -21.15 -4.66 6.77
CA LYS A 280 -22.40 -5.39 7.02
C LYS A 280 -22.29 -6.28 8.25
N TRP A 281 -21.17 -6.98 8.40
CA TRP A 281 -20.91 -7.83 9.57
C TRP A 281 -20.84 -7.02 10.85
N TRP A 282 -20.27 -5.80 10.80
CA TRP A 282 -20.27 -4.89 11.95
C TRP A 282 -21.69 -4.57 12.41
N LYS A 283 -22.58 -4.19 11.48
CA LYS A 283 -24.00 -3.93 11.78
C LYS A 283 -24.74 -5.16 12.31
N GLN A 284 -24.23 -6.35 12.06
CA GLN A 284 -24.79 -7.63 12.50
C GLN A 284 -24.09 -8.18 13.77
N GLY A 285 -23.10 -7.48 14.33
CA GLY A 285 -22.32 -7.94 15.48
C GLY A 285 -21.42 -9.15 15.19
N GLN A 286 -21.10 -9.43 13.92
CA GLN A 286 -20.31 -10.60 13.51
C GLN A 286 -18.80 -10.30 13.50
N ILE A 287 -18.25 -9.96 14.66
CA ILE A 287 -16.86 -9.51 14.82
C ILE A 287 -15.84 -10.55 14.35
N ASP A 288 -16.05 -11.84 14.63
CA ASP A 288 -15.12 -12.90 14.23
C ASP A 288 -14.91 -12.96 12.71
N LYS A 289 -15.94 -12.63 11.91
CA LYS A 289 -15.82 -12.60 10.45
C LYS A 289 -15.01 -11.40 9.97
N ILE A 290 -15.15 -10.25 10.64
CA ILE A 290 -14.38 -9.04 10.34
C ILE A 290 -12.90 -9.31 10.63
N ILE A 291 -12.59 -9.88 11.81
CA ILE A 291 -11.22 -10.24 12.20
C ILE A 291 -10.64 -11.25 11.21
N ALA A 292 -11.38 -12.29 10.84
CA ALA A 292 -10.91 -13.31 9.89
C ALA A 292 -10.61 -12.70 8.50
N TYR A 293 -11.43 -11.76 8.06
CA TYR A 293 -11.23 -11.05 6.79
C TYR A 293 -10.00 -10.12 6.85
N CYS A 294 -9.90 -9.27 7.88
CA CYS A 294 -8.77 -8.37 8.07
C CYS A 294 -7.44 -9.16 8.18
N ARG A 295 -7.44 -10.27 8.93
CA ARG A 295 -6.27 -11.16 9.03
C ARG A 295 -5.85 -11.74 7.69
N HIS A 296 -6.81 -12.05 6.81
CA HIS A 296 -6.50 -12.52 5.46
C HIS A 296 -5.83 -11.43 4.62
N ASP A 297 -6.31 -10.18 4.70
CA ASP A 297 -5.72 -9.05 3.98
C ASP A 297 -4.33 -8.69 4.52
N VAL A 298 -4.10 -8.78 5.84
CA VAL A 298 -2.75 -8.68 6.44
C VAL A 298 -1.82 -9.79 5.93
N ALA A 299 -2.29 -11.03 5.86
CA ALA A 299 -1.50 -12.16 5.34
C ALA A 299 -1.10 -11.95 3.87
N ILE A 300 -2.04 -11.51 3.03
CA ILE A 300 -1.76 -11.16 1.62
C ILE A 300 -0.74 -10.02 1.53
N THR A 301 -0.91 -8.98 2.34
CA THR A 301 -0.03 -7.81 2.35
C THR A 301 1.39 -8.21 2.77
N ARG A 302 1.52 -9.06 3.80
CA ARG A 302 2.79 -9.66 4.22
C ARG A 302 3.44 -10.45 3.08
N ASP A 303 2.68 -11.34 2.45
CA ASP A 303 3.24 -12.22 1.42
C ASP A 303 3.65 -11.44 0.16
N LEU A 304 2.92 -10.37 -0.19
CA LEU A 304 3.31 -9.43 -1.23
C LEU A 304 4.59 -8.68 -0.85
N TYR A 305 4.67 -8.17 0.39
CA TYR A 305 5.87 -7.48 0.89
C TYR A 305 7.10 -8.38 0.80
N LEU A 306 7.01 -9.61 1.31
CA LEU A 306 8.08 -10.60 1.25
C LEU A 306 8.47 -10.92 -0.20
N HIS A 307 7.50 -11.09 -1.10
CA HIS A 307 7.79 -11.31 -2.52
C HIS A 307 8.53 -10.12 -3.13
N GLY A 308 8.05 -8.89 -2.90
CA GLY A 308 8.68 -7.68 -3.45
C GLY A 308 10.08 -7.44 -2.90
N ARG A 309 10.29 -7.67 -1.60
CA ARG A 309 11.61 -7.60 -0.93
C ARG A 309 12.57 -8.65 -1.49
N ASP A 310 12.15 -9.90 -1.57
CA ASP A 310 13.03 -11.02 -1.93
C ASP A 310 13.28 -11.12 -3.44
N LYS A 311 12.31 -10.70 -4.28
CA LYS A 311 12.39 -10.81 -5.75
C LYS A 311 12.66 -9.48 -6.44
N GLY A 312 12.49 -8.35 -5.76
CA GLY A 312 12.67 -7.00 -6.32
C GLY A 312 11.58 -6.56 -7.30
N TYR A 313 10.45 -7.27 -7.38
CA TYR A 313 9.30 -6.90 -8.21
C TYR A 313 8.00 -7.47 -7.66
N VAL A 314 6.87 -6.90 -8.07
CA VAL A 314 5.54 -7.53 -8.00
C VAL A 314 4.95 -7.61 -9.40
N LEU A 315 3.89 -8.41 -9.58
CA LEU A 315 3.23 -8.62 -10.87
C LEU A 315 1.87 -7.93 -10.89
N PHE A 316 1.54 -7.37 -12.04
CA PHE A 316 0.21 -6.85 -12.30
C PHE A 316 -0.17 -7.07 -13.75
N GLN A 317 -1.47 -7.16 -14.03
CA GLN A 317 -1.97 -7.13 -15.39
C GLN A 317 -2.24 -5.68 -15.82
N ASN A 318 -1.69 -5.26 -16.97
CA ASN A 318 -1.90 -3.93 -17.52
C ASN A 318 -3.22 -3.83 -18.33
N LYS A 319 -3.53 -2.63 -18.83
CA LYS A 319 -4.74 -2.38 -19.65
C LYS A 319 -4.80 -3.23 -20.92
N ALA A 320 -3.67 -3.66 -21.46
CA ALA A 320 -3.58 -4.56 -22.61
C ALA A 320 -3.66 -6.05 -22.23
N ARG A 321 -4.08 -6.36 -21.00
CA ARG A 321 -4.22 -7.71 -20.45
C ARG A 321 -2.91 -8.51 -20.37
N LYS A 322 -1.77 -7.84 -20.50
CA LYS A 322 -0.45 -8.45 -20.36
C LYS A 322 -0.02 -8.44 -18.91
N LEU A 323 0.57 -9.54 -18.46
CA LEU A 323 1.22 -9.63 -17.16
C LEU A 323 2.57 -8.90 -17.23
N VAL A 324 2.80 -7.97 -16.31
CA VAL A 324 3.95 -7.09 -16.31
C VAL A 324 4.59 -7.10 -14.92
N ARG A 325 5.93 -7.07 -14.88
CA ARG A 325 6.69 -6.84 -13.65
C ARG A 325 6.69 -5.35 -13.34
N LEU A 326 6.25 -5.01 -12.14
CA LEU A 326 6.50 -3.73 -11.51
C LEU A 326 7.72 -3.92 -10.59
N PRO A 327 8.91 -3.42 -10.95
CA PRO A 327 10.05 -3.47 -10.05
C PRO A 327 9.69 -2.74 -8.75
N VAL A 328 10.24 -3.16 -7.62
CA VAL A 328 10.10 -2.52 -6.30
C VAL A 328 11.43 -2.61 -5.54
N SER A 329 11.58 -1.79 -4.50
CA SER A 329 12.73 -1.82 -3.59
C SER A 329 12.17 -1.69 -2.17
N TRP A 330 11.62 -2.79 -1.67
CA TRP A 330 10.97 -2.90 -0.36
C TRP A 330 11.88 -3.58 0.66
#